data_AF-A0A964J5B0-F1
#
_entry.id   AF-A0A964J5B0-F1
#
_cell.length_a   1.000
_cell.length_b   1.000
_cell.length_c   1.000
_cell.angle_alpha   90.00
_cell.angle_beta   90.00
_cell.angle_gamma   90.00
#
_symmetry.space_group_name_H-M   'P 1'
#
loop_
_entity.id
_entity.type
_entity.pdbx_description
1 polymer ?
#
loop_
_entity_poly.entity_id
_entity_poly.type
_entity_poly.pdbx_seq_one_letter_code
_entity_poly.pdbx_strand_id
1 'polypeptide(L)' 'GWELVESFAVSPSGRWLAANASRFGFAMSYPPGGEPITGYIYEPWHFRYIGVAAAQEWRASGKTLIEYLEALKARR' A
#
# COMPACT_ATOMS: atom_id res chain seq x y z
N GLY A 1 16.96 -1.11 13.94
CA GLY A 1 15.76 -1.96 13.76
C GLY A 1 14.43 -1.23 13.91
N TRP A 2 14.43 0.10 14.11
CA TRP A 2 13.23 0.92 14.28
C TRP A 2 13.17 2.06 13.26
N GLU A 3 13.98 1.97 12.21
CA GLU A 3 14.18 3.04 11.24
C GLU A 3 13.15 2.93 10.11
N LEU A 4 12.64 4.08 9.68
CA LEU A 4 11.77 4.21 8.52
C LEU A 4 12.65 4.39 7.29
N VAL A 5 13.08 3.27 6.71
CA VAL A 5 14.07 3.21 5.62
C VAL A 5 13.66 2.22 4.54
N GLU A 6 14.05 2.48 3.29
CA GLU A 6 13.67 1.63 2.14
C GLU A 6 14.17 0.19 2.30
N SER A 7 15.30 -0.01 2.99
CA SER A 7 15.83 -1.35 3.29
C SER A 7 14.90 -2.21 4.14
N PHE A 8 13.87 -1.63 4.76
CA PHE A 8 12.79 -2.41 5.38
C PHE A 8 12.10 -3.35 4.39
N ALA A 9 11.97 -2.95 3.12
CA ALA A 9 11.35 -3.76 2.06
C ALA A 9 12.01 -5.15 1.90
N VAL A 10 13.33 -5.22 2.11
CA VAL A 10 14.12 -6.46 1.98
C VAL A 10 14.30 -7.21 3.31
N SER A 11 13.74 -6.72 4.40
CA SER A 11 13.68 -7.47 5.65
C SER A 11 12.62 -8.60 5.58
N PRO A 12 12.74 -9.67 6.39
CA PRO A 12 11.69 -10.68 6.49
C PRO A 12 10.32 -10.08 6.84
N SER A 13 10.27 -9.13 7.78
CA SER A 13 9.04 -8.47 8.20
C SER A 13 8.43 -7.60 7.12
N GLY A 14 9.24 -6.84 6.37
CA GLY A 14 8.77 -6.01 5.26
C GLY A 14 8.21 -6.84 4.11
N ARG A 15 8.89 -7.93 3.73
CA ARG A 15 8.34 -8.90 2.75
C ARG A 15 7.03 -9.51 3.21
N TRP A 16 6.94 -9.90 4.48
CA TRP A 16 5.70 -10.43 5.03
C TRP A 16 4.59 -9.40 4.98
N LEU A 17 4.87 -8.16 5.37
CA LEU A 17 3.90 -7.07 5.37
C LEU A 17 3.40 -6.78 3.94
N ALA A 18 4.30 -6.61 2.97
CA ALA A 18 3.94 -6.38 1.58
C ALA A 18 3.09 -7.51 0.96
N ALA A 19 3.33 -8.77 1.37
CA ALA A 19 2.57 -9.92 0.88
C ALA A 19 1.22 -10.13 1.58
N ASN A 20 1.08 -9.70 2.84
CA ASN A 20 -0.05 -10.09 3.69
C ASN A 20 -0.96 -8.95 4.14
N ALA A 21 -0.51 -7.69 4.10
CA ALA A 21 -1.24 -6.54 4.67
C ALA A 21 -2.70 -6.44 4.19
N SER A 22 -2.96 -6.72 2.91
CA SER A 22 -4.31 -6.66 2.34
C SER A 22 -5.29 -7.65 2.98
N ARG A 23 -4.80 -8.80 3.46
CA ARG A 23 -5.60 -9.81 4.19
C ARG A 23 -6.16 -9.24 5.49
N PHE A 24 -5.51 -8.23 6.04
CA PHE A 24 -5.85 -7.58 7.31
C PHE A 24 -6.42 -6.17 7.11
N GLY A 25 -6.77 -5.79 5.88
CA GLY A 25 -7.41 -4.50 5.59
C GLY A 25 -6.45 -3.33 5.36
N PHE A 26 -5.17 -3.60 5.14
CA PHE A 26 -4.15 -2.59 4.90
C PHE A 26 -3.67 -2.55 3.45
N ALA A 27 -3.53 -1.35 2.91
CA ALA A 27 -2.96 -1.08 1.59
C ALA A 27 -1.67 -0.25 1.71
N MET A 28 -0.72 -0.48 0.82
CA MET A 28 0.53 0.31 0.78
C MET A 28 0.21 1.71 0.27
N SER A 29 0.57 2.73 1.06
CA SER A 29 0.28 4.13 0.71
C SER A 29 1.14 4.60 -0.45
N TYR A 30 2.45 4.33 -0.38
CA TYR A 30 3.44 4.90 -1.29
C TYR A 30 4.28 3.76 -1.92
N PRO A 31 3.86 3.22 -3.08
CA PRO A 31 4.54 2.14 -3.76
C PRO A 31 5.76 2.62 -4.57
N PRO A 32 6.69 1.72 -4.92
CA PRO A 32 7.83 2.08 -5.76
C PRO A 32 7.35 2.56 -7.14
N GLY A 33 7.90 3.68 -7.62
CA GLY A 33 7.47 4.33 -8.87
C GLY A 33 6.13 5.07 -8.79
N GLY A 34 5.49 5.12 -7.61
CA GLY A 34 4.21 5.81 -7.40
C GLY A 34 4.34 7.31 -7.11
N GLU A 35 5.56 7.86 -7.03
CA GLU A 35 5.83 9.28 -6.72
C GLU A 35 5.04 10.27 -7.58
N PRO A 36 4.93 10.11 -8.93
CA PRO A 36 4.18 11.05 -9.75
C PRO A 36 2.68 11.09 -9.45
N ILE A 37 2.14 10.03 -8.84
CA ILE A 37 0.72 9.89 -8.49
C ILE A 37 0.49 10.31 -7.04
N THR A 38 1.40 9.93 -6.15
CA THR A 38 1.22 10.08 -4.70
C THR A 38 1.83 11.34 -4.12
N GLY A 39 2.84 11.91 -4.77
CA GLY A 39 3.61 13.04 -4.26
C GLY A 39 4.61 12.65 -3.15
N TYR A 40 4.74 11.36 -2.81
CA TYR A 40 5.64 10.85 -1.78
C TYR A 40 6.57 9.79 -2.36
N ILE A 41 7.79 9.75 -1.82
CA ILE A 41 8.78 8.72 -2.13
C ILE A 41 8.29 7.32 -1.74
N TYR A 42 9.00 6.29 -2.17
CA TYR A 42 8.73 4.93 -1.73
C TYR A 42 8.87 4.77 -0.20
N GLU A 43 7.79 4.38 0.48
CA GLU A 43 7.78 4.13 1.92
C GLU A 43 7.29 2.71 2.23
N PRO A 44 8.17 1.67 2.21
CA PRO A 44 7.79 0.29 2.47
C PRO A 44 7.21 0.01 3.86
N TRP A 45 7.34 0.96 4.79
CA TRP A 45 6.78 0.88 6.14
C TRP A 45 5.35 1.46 6.21
N HIS A 46 4.91 2.22 5.22
CA HIS A 46 3.68 3.01 5.30
C HIS A 46 2.48 2.28 4.70
N PHE A 47 1.58 1.84 5.59
CA PHE A 47 0.33 1.20 5.22
C PHE A 47 -0.87 1.92 5.81
N ARG A 48 -1.92 2.03 5.00
CA ARG A 48 -3.20 2.64 5.37
C ARG A 48 -4.27 1.57 5.54
N TYR A 49 -4.95 1.60 6.68
CA TYR A 49 -6.15 0.78 6.86
C TYR A 49 -7.31 1.34 6.01
N ILE A 50 -7.90 0.47 5.18
CA ILE A 50 -9.06 0.77 4.34
C ILE A 50 -10.20 -0.26 4.46
N GLY A 51 -10.04 -1.25 5.36
CA GLY A 51 -10.98 -2.35 5.55
C GLY A 51 -10.65 -3.58 4.69
N VAL A 52 -10.97 -4.77 5.19
CA VAL A 52 -10.55 -6.05 4.58
C VAL A 52 -11.06 -6.22 3.15
N ALA A 53 -12.35 -6.00 2.90
CA ALA A 53 -12.92 -6.15 1.56
C ALA A 53 -12.28 -5.19 0.55
N ALA A 54 -12.15 -3.92 0.90
CA ALA A 54 -11.54 -2.91 0.04
C ALA A 54 -10.04 -3.17 -0.20
N ALA A 55 -9.30 -3.61 0.81
CA ALA A 55 -7.88 -3.93 0.66
C ALA A 55 -7.63 -5.16 -0.24
N GLN A 56 -8.52 -6.15 -0.20
CA GLN A 56 -8.45 -7.29 -1.13
C GLN A 56 -8.79 -6.86 -2.57
N GLU A 57 -9.81 -6.03 -2.78
CA GLU A 57 -10.14 -5.48 -4.09
C GLU A 57 -9.00 -4.60 -4.64
N TRP A 58 -8.45 -3.71 -3.80
CA TRP A 58 -7.29 -2.89 -4.13
C TRP A 58 -6.12 -3.76 -4.60
N ARG A 59 -5.78 -4.81 -3.84
CA ARG A 59 -4.67 -5.72 -4.17
C ARG A 59 -4.90 -6.43 -5.51
N ALA A 60 -6.13 -6.83 -5.81
CA ALA A 60 -6.48 -7.47 -7.09
C ALA A 60 -6.46 -6.47 -8.27
N SER A 61 -6.70 -5.19 -8.01
CA SER A 61 -6.77 -4.16 -9.05
C SER A 61 -5.41 -3.76 -9.65
N GLY A 62 -4.30 -4.00 -8.93
CA GLY A 62 -2.96 -3.56 -9.33
C GLY A 62 -2.73 -2.05 -9.28
N LYS A 63 -3.71 -1.26 -8.82
CA LYS A 63 -3.64 0.20 -8.73
C LYS A 63 -2.81 0.66 -7.53
N THR A 64 -2.30 1.89 -7.60
CA THR A 64 -1.91 2.62 -6.39
C THR A 64 -3.14 2.83 -5.48
N LEU A 65 -2.91 3.08 -4.19
CA LEU A 65 -4.01 3.33 -3.26
C LEU A 65 -4.85 4.55 -3.69
N ILE A 66 -4.21 5.62 -4.17
CA ILE A 66 -4.90 6.84 -4.62
C ILE A 66 -5.82 6.53 -5.81
N GLU A 67 -5.31 5.88 -6.86
CA GLU A 67 -6.12 5.53 -8.03
C GLU A 67 -7.31 4.63 -7.67
N TYR A 68 -7.12 3.69 -6.72
CA TYR A 68 -8.21 2.85 -6.24
C TYR A 68 -9.28 3.67 -5.49
N LEU A 69 -8.87 4.56 -4.58
CA LEU A 69 -9.80 5.38 -3.82
C LEU A 69 -10.55 6.38 -4.69
N GLU A 70 -9.91 6.97 -5.70
CA GLU A 70 -10.58 7.83 -6.69
C GLU A 70 -11.61 7.04 -7.52
N ALA A 71 -11.24 5.85 -8.00
CA ALA A 71 -12.19 4.98 -8.70
C ALA A 71 -13.36 4.55 -7.79
N LEU A 72 -13.12 4.32 -6.51
CA LEU A 72 -14.16 3.98 -5.53
C LEU A 72 -15.12 5.14 -5.29
N LYS A 73 -14.61 6.38 -5.19
CA LYS A 73 -15.44 7.59 -5.06
C LYS A 73 -16.34 7.78 -6.29
N ALA A 74 -15.81 7.59 -7.49
CA ALA A 74 -16.56 7.77 -8.74
C ALA A 74 -17.69 6.75 -8.97
N ARG A 75 -17.70 5.64 -8.22
CA ARG A 75 -18.76 4.60 -8.27
C ARG A 75 -19.92 4.87 -7.32
N ARG A 76 -19.81 5.91 -6.48
CA ARG A 76 -20.84 6.34 -5.53
C ARG A 76 -21.64 7.49 -6.11
#